data_AF-M7UVH0-F1
#
_entry.id   AF-M7UVH0-F1
#
_cell.length_a   1.000
_cell.length_b   1.000
_cell.length_c   1.000
_cell.angle_alpha   90.00
_cell.angle_beta   90.00
_cell.angle_gamma   90.00
#
_symmetry.space_group_name_H-M   'P 1'
#
loop_
_entity.id
_entity.type
_entity.pdbx_description
1 polymer ?
#
loop_
_entity_poly.entity_id
_entity_poly.type
_entity_poly.pdbx_seq_one_letter_code
_entity_poly.pdbx_strand_id
1 'polypeptide(L)'
;MIVHHPYRSLTALQGTFSLTAEESNLAWSIVNDHYMTDLPLFYAPHTIAIMAILLALVLRPNATGIQSASGSSASNIASAAQAALTSAGQAKGGTPERQGGRTKVQKLASWLAESTIDVEAIVDCTQEMISFYEAQEHYNEKLTREQINRFIKARGLDK
;
A
#
# COMPACT_ATOMS: atom_id res chain seq x y z
N MET A 1 8.05 13.40 -22.76
CA MET A 1 6.84 12.78 -22.17
C MET A 1 6.76 13.22 -20.71
N ILE A 2 5.60 13.68 -20.24
CA ILE A 2 5.41 14.14 -18.85
C ILE A 2 4.55 13.10 -18.14
N VAL A 3 5.00 12.61 -16.99
CA VAL A 3 4.30 11.62 -16.15
C VAL A 3 4.09 12.20 -14.76
N HIS A 4 2.87 12.09 -14.24
CA HIS A 4 2.54 12.55 -12.89
C HIS A 4 2.81 11.44 -11.88
N HIS A 5 3.66 11.71 -10.90
CA HIS A 5 4.08 10.71 -9.91
C HIS A 5 3.30 10.79 -8.59
N PRO A 6 3.02 9.65 -7.92
CA PRO A 6 2.32 9.61 -6.63
C PRO A 6 3.01 10.39 -5.51
N TYR A 7 4.33 10.58 -5.58
CA TYR A 7 5.12 11.34 -4.61
C TYR A 7 4.58 12.74 -4.34
N ARG A 8 4.10 13.42 -5.38
CA ARG A 8 3.53 14.77 -5.24
C ARG A 8 2.27 14.76 -4.38
N SER A 9 1.40 13.77 -4.62
CA SER A 9 0.18 13.58 -3.84
C SER A 9 0.49 13.16 -2.41
N LEU A 10 1.49 12.29 -2.22
CA LEU A 10 1.94 11.87 -0.89
C LEU A 10 2.42 13.06 -0.05
N THR A 11 3.27 13.93 -0.59
CA THR A 11 3.74 15.13 0.11
C THR A 11 2.60 16.10 0.42
N ALA A 12 1.65 16.28 -0.50
CA ALA A 12 0.50 17.15 -0.27
C ALA A 12 -0.42 16.65 0.86
N LEU A 13 -0.59 15.33 0.98
CA LEU A 13 -1.45 14.69 1.97
C LEU A 13 -0.78 14.46 3.33
N GLN A 14 0.55 14.55 3.40
CA GLN A 14 1.33 14.33 4.62
C GLN A 14 0.87 15.22 5.79
N GLY A 15 0.64 16.51 5.51
CA GLY A 15 0.15 17.47 6.50
C GLY A 15 -1.28 17.17 6.96
N THR A 16 -2.15 16.78 6.04
CA THR A 16 -3.58 16.48 6.29
C THR A 16 -3.76 15.32 7.26
N PHE A 17 -2.96 14.26 7.12
CA PHE A 17 -3.06 13.08 7.99
C PHE A 17 -2.12 13.11 9.20
N SER A 18 -1.32 14.18 9.34
CA SER A 18 -0.31 14.34 10.40
C SER A 18 0.61 13.12 10.49
N LEU A 19 1.14 12.70 9.34
CA LEU A 19 2.01 11.52 9.25
C LEU A 19 3.33 11.78 10.00
N THR A 20 3.82 10.78 10.73
CA THR A 20 5.17 10.85 11.30
C THR A 20 6.21 10.71 10.19
N ALA A 21 7.47 11.07 10.49
CA ALA A 21 8.58 10.86 9.56
C ALA A 21 8.71 9.38 9.17
N GLU A 22 8.54 8.46 10.12
CA GLU A 22 8.58 7.00 9.88
C GLU A 22 7.44 6.54 8.97
N GLU A 23 6.20 6.94 9.24
CA GLU A 23 5.03 6.60 8.41
C GLU A 23 5.17 7.17 6.99
N SER A 24 5.72 8.38 6.90
CA SER A 24 5.99 9.03 5.61
C SER A 24 7.05 8.24 4.84
N ASN A 25 8.17 7.90 5.47
CA ASN A 25 9.23 7.13 4.84
C ASN A 25 8.74 5.74 4.38
N LEU A 26 7.89 5.08 5.17
CA LEU A 26 7.28 3.80 4.81
C LEU A 26 6.30 3.96 3.63
N ALA A 27 5.47 5.00 3.62
CA ALA A 27 4.63 5.28 2.46
C ALA A 27 5.47 5.57 1.21
N TRP A 28 6.60 6.28 1.35
CA TRP A 28 7.56 6.50 0.27
C TRP A 28 8.16 5.19 -0.26
N SER A 29 8.52 4.22 0.60
CA SER A 29 9.03 2.92 0.13
C SER A 29 7.95 2.12 -0.59
N ILE A 30 6.72 2.11 -0.09
CA ILE A 30 5.58 1.46 -0.76
C ILE A 30 5.32 2.10 -2.14
N VAL A 31 5.44 3.42 -2.26
CA VAL A 31 5.40 4.12 -3.56
C VAL A 31 6.63 3.81 -4.43
N ASN A 32 7.76 3.34 -3.91
CA ASN A 32 8.80 2.82 -4.80
C ASN A 32 8.43 1.43 -5.31
N ASP A 33 7.89 0.58 -4.43
CA ASP A 33 7.59 -0.81 -4.74
C ASP A 33 6.46 -0.97 -5.77
N HIS A 34 5.45 -0.08 -5.78
CA HIS A 34 4.36 -0.17 -6.75
C HIS A 34 4.80 0.00 -8.22
N TYR A 35 6.01 0.48 -8.50
CA TYR A 35 6.54 0.50 -9.88
C TYR A 35 6.97 -0.89 -10.39
N MET A 36 7.04 -1.88 -9.51
CA MET A 36 7.26 -3.28 -9.88
C MET A 36 5.96 -3.97 -10.32
N THR A 37 4.82 -3.31 -10.14
CA THR A 37 3.50 -3.77 -10.59
C THR A 37 3.01 -2.94 -11.78
N ASP A 38 1.86 -3.30 -12.33
CA ASP A 38 1.19 -2.58 -13.42
C ASP A 38 0.23 -1.48 -12.93
N LEU A 39 0.11 -1.28 -11.61
CA LEU A 39 -0.75 -0.27 -10.99
C LEU A 39 -0.63 1.15 -11.59
N PRO A 40 0.56 1.66 -11.97
CA PRO A 40 0.68 2.98 -12.60
C PRO A 40 -0.09 3.13 -13.91
N LEU A 41 -0.47 2.03 -14.56
CA LEU A 41 -1.22 2.03 -15.82
C LEU A 41 -2.74 2.00 -15.61
N PHE A 42 -3.19 1.49 -14.46
CA PHE A 42 -4.61 1.32 -14.15
C PHE A 42 -5.18 2.44 -13.26
N TYR A 43 -4.36 2.98 -12.36
CA TYR A 43 -4.83 3.89 -11.32
C TYR A 43 -4.15 5.25 -11.35
N ALA A 44 -4.90 6.27 -10.97
CA ALA A 44 -4.39 7.62 -10.88
C ALA A 44 -3.35 7.75 -9.74
N PRO A 45 -2.33 8.62 -9.88
CA PRO A 45 -1.23 8.72 -8.91
C PRO A 45 -1.68 9.12 -7.50
N HIS A 46 -2.80 9.84 -7.36
CA HIS A 46 -3.35 10.18 -6.05
C HIS A 46 -3.98 8.97 -5.33
N THR A 47 -4.62 8.05 -6.06
CA THR A 47 -5.16 6.80 -5.52
C THR A 47 -4.04 5.92 -4.99
N ILE A 48 -2.94 5.81 -5.74
CA ILE A 48 -1.74 5.06 -5.33
C ILE A 48 -1.11 5.67 -4.07
N ALA A 49 -1.02 7.01 -3.98
CA ALA A 49 -0.50 7.68 -2.80
C ALA A 49 -1.35 7.40 -1.55
N ILE A 50 -2.68 7.36 -1.70
CA ILE A 50 -3.60 7.05 -0.59
C ILE A 50 -3.46 5.58 -0.16
N MET A 51 -3.37 4.65 -1.12
CA MET A 51 -3.10 3.25 -0.83
C MET A 51 -1.79 3.09 -0.04
N ALA A 52 -0.72 3.79 -0.45
CA ALA A 52 0.56 3.73 0.26
C ALA A 52 0.47 4.28 1.69
N ILE A 53 -0.28 5.37 1.89
CA ILE A 53 -0.56 5.91 3.24
C ILE A 53 -1.37 4.91 4.07
N LEU A 54 -2.41 4.28 3.50
CA LEU A 54 -3.22 3.27 4.18
C LEU A 54 -2.35 2.11 4.66
N LEU A 55 -1.54 1.54 3.77
CA LEU A 55 -0.63 0.45 4.10
C LEU A 55 0.39 0.88 5.17
N ALA A 56 1.00 2.06 5.03
CA ALA A 56 1.95 2.56 6.03
C ALA A 56 1.33 2.76 7.42
N LEU A 57 0.07 3.18 7.50
CA LEU A 57 -0.65 3.35 8.77
C LEU A 57 -1.04 2.02 9.44
N VAL A 58 -1.28 0.98 8.63
CA VAL A 58 -1.60 -0.39 9.08
C VAL A 58 -0.34 -1.14 9.51
N LEU A 59 0.78 -0.97 8.80
CA LEU A 59 2.06 -1.64 9.02
C LEU A 59 2.92 -1.04 10.15
N ARG A 60 2.35 -0.21 11.02
CA ARG A 60 3.13 0.60 11.99
C ARG A 60 4.06 -0.25 12.88
N PRO A 61 5.38 0.06 12.95
CA PRO A 61 6.34 -0.74 13.71
C PRO A 61 6.18 -0.75 15.24
N ASN A 62 5.41 0.16 15.84
CA ASN A 62 5.52 0.43 17.29
C ASN A 62 4.21 0.66 18.07
N ALA A 63 3.04 0.28 17.55
CA ALA A 63 1.77 0.50 18.26
C ALA A 63 0.82 -0.71 18.34
N THR A 64 1.03 -1.76 17.55
CA THR A 64 0.11 -2.93 17.48
C THR A 64 0.80 -4.27 17.72
N GLY A 65 2.08 -4.30 18.11
CA GLY A 65 2.81 -5.57 18.25
C GLY A 65 3.05 -6.30 16.92
N ILE A 66 2.76 -5.64 15.80
CA ILE A 66 3.03 -6.13 14.46
C ILE A 66 4.44 -5.66 14.11
N GLN A 67 5.40 -6.56 14.34
CA GLN A 67 6.80 -6.38 13.96
C GLN A 67 6.87 -6.17 12.44
N SER A 68 7.76 -5.26 12.03
CA SER A 68 8.35 -5.02 10.71
C SER A 68 7.71 -5.73 9.51
N ALA A 69 7.52 -4.98 8.41
CA ALA A 69 7.04 -5.47 7.11
C ALA A 69 7.73 -6.76 6.58
N SER A 70 8.89 -7.13 7.13
CA SER A 70 9.62 -8.36 6.83
C SER A 70 9.13 -9.62 7.57
N GLY A 71 8.09 -9.56 8.41
CA GLY A 71 7.62 -10.71 9.21
C GLY A 71 6.11 -10.82 9.41
N SER A 72 5.32 -9.92 8.81
CA SER A 72 3.87 -9.98 8.84
C SER A 72 3.37 -10.61 7.55
N SER A 73 2.70 -11.76 7.63
CA SER A 73 2.17 -12.44 6.44
C SER A 73 1.26 -11.51 5.63
N ALA A 74 1.36 -11.60 4.30
CA ALA A 74 0.54 -10.86 3.34
C ALA A 74 -0.97 -10.89 3.68
N SER A 75 -1.47 -12.04 4.16
CA SER A 75 -2.89 -12.20 4.55
C SER A 75 -3.29 -11.38 5.80
N ASN A 76 -2.36 -11.15 6.73
CA ASN A 76 -2.61 -10.32 7.91
C ASN A 76 -2.72 -8.84 7.54
N ILE A 77 -1.95 -8.40 6.53
CA ILE A 77 -2.00 -7.03 6.02
C ILE A 77 -3.34 -6.78 5.31
N ALA A 78 -3.79 -7.73 4.48
CA ALA A 78 -5.06 -7.62 3.74
C ALA A 78 -6.26 -7.48 4.68
N SER A 79 -6.35 -8.37 5.66
CA SER A 79 -7.44 -8.36 6.64
C SER A 79 -7.44 -7.09 7.50
N ALA A 80 -6.27 -6.60 7.90
CA ALA A 80 -6.14 -5.36 8.66
C ALA A 80 -6.51 -4.12 7.84
N ALA A 81 -6.09 -4.06 6.57
CA ALA A 81 -6.44 -2.97 5.65
C ALA A 81 -7.95 -2.96 5.34
N GLN A 82 -8.55 -4.13 5.07
CA GLN A 82 -9.98 -4.27 4.85
C GLN A 82 -10.79 -3.87 6.09
N ALA A 83 -10.37 -4.30 7.28
CA ALA A 83 -11.02 -3.95 8.55
C ALA A 83 -10.91 -2.44 8.86
N ALA A 84 -9.75 -1.84 8.59
CA ALA A 84 -9.52 -0.41 8.68
C ALA A 84 -10.47 0.40 7.78
N LEU A 85 -10.68 -0.06 6.54
CA LEU A 85 -11.55 0.59 5.58
C LEU A 85 -13.04 0.33 5.85
N THR A 86 -13.39 -0.83 6.41
CA THR A 86 -14.80 -1.15 6.74
C THR A 86 -15.26 -0.43 8.01
N SER A 87 -14.39 -0.33 9.01
CA SER A 87 -14.66 0.44 10.24
C SER A 87 -14.80 1.96 9.98
N ALA A 88 -14.24 2.44 8.86
CA ALA A 88 -14.47 3.79 8.33
C ALA A 88 -15.95 4.06 8.01
N GLY A 89 -16.57 3.11 7.29
CA GLY A 89 -17.91 3.27 6.73
C GLY A 89 -19.02 3.24 7.78
N GLN A 90 -18.79 2.61 8.93
CA GLN A 90 -19.76 2.53 10.04
C GLN A 90 -19.74 3.74 10.98
N ALA A 91 -18.81 4.69 10.81
CA ALA A 91 -18.70 5.88 11.67
C ALA A 91 -19.87 6.89 11.54
N LYS A 92 -20.87 6.64 10.67
CA LYS A 92 -22.06 7.48 10.51
C LYS A 92 -23.17 7.27 11.55
N GLY A 93 -23.04 6.32 12.50
CA GLY A 93 -24.18 5.90 13.33
C GLY A 93 -24.05 5.91 14.86
N GLY A 94 -22.93 6.33 15.46
CA GLY A 94 -22.70 6.19 16.91
C GLY A 94 -22.31 7.49 17.61
N THR A 95 -23.04 7.85 18.66
CA THR A 95 -22.74 8.95 19.60
C THR A 95 -21.26 9.03 20.01
N PRO A 96 -20.64 10.23 20.04
CA PRO A 96 -19.21 10.39 20.27
C PRO A 96 -18.92 10.50 21.77
N GLU A 97 -19.13 9.44 22.55
CA GLU A 97 -18.79 9.50 23.97
C GLU A 97 -18.29 8.15 24.51
N ARG A 98 -17.07 7.78 24.10
CA ARG A 98 -16.09 7.13 24.97
C ARG A 98 -14.72 6.99 24.30
N GLN A 99 -13.78 7.78 24.83
CA GLN A 99 -12.41 7.38 25.13
C GLN A 99 -11.43 7.14 23.96
N GLY A 100 -10.51 8.09 23.76
CA GLY A 100 -9.30 7.93 22.96
C GLY A 100 -9.38 8.63 21.60
N GLY A 101 -8.46 9.56 21.32
CA GLY A 101 -8.45 10.33 20.07
C GLY A 101 -8.53 9.44 18.82
N ARG A 102 -9.25 9.91 17.79
CA ARG A 102 -9.39 9.24 16.48
C ARG A 102 -8.03 8.72 16.00
N THR A 103 -7.94 7.42 15.71
CA THR A 103 -6.73 6.86 15.13
C THR A 103 -6.47 7.48 13.75
N LYS A 104 -5.21 7.57 13.30
CA LYS A 104 -4.89 8.13 11.97
C LYS A 104 -5.63 7.39 10.84
N VAL A 105 -5.85 6.10 11.02
CA VAL A 105 -6.68 5.26 10.14
C VAL A 105 -8.13 5.74 10.12
N GLN A 106 -8.74 6.01 11.28
CA GLN A 106 -10.10 6.59 11.35
C GLN A 106 -10.18 8.01 10.76
N LYS A 107 -9.09 8.80 10.80
CA LYS A 107 -9.04 10.09 10.10
C LYS A 107 -9.00 9.90 8.58
N LEU A 108 -8.17 9.01 8.07
CA LEU A 108 -8.10 8.66 6.65
C LEU A 108 -9.46 8.17 6.14
N ALA A 109 -10.05 7.25 6.87
CA ALA A 109 -11.42 6.75 6.71
C ALA A 109 -12.49 7.85 6.60
N SER A 110 -12.50 8.78 7.55
CA SER A 110 -13.46 9.89 7.56
C SER A 110 -13.23 10.82 6.38
N TRP A 111 -11.97 11.09 6.05
CA TRP A 111 -11.59 11.91 4.91
C TRP A 111 -12.00 11.26 3.58
N LEU A 112 -11.83 9.94 3.44
CA LEU A 112 -12.26 9.18 2.27
C LEU A 112 -13.77 9.24 2.09
N ALA A 113 -14.54 9.12 3.17
CA ALA A 113 -16.00 9.19 3.13
C ALA A 113 -16.53 10.57 2.70
N GLU A 114 -15.75 11.63 2.87
CA GLU A 114 -16.06 13.00 2.41
C GLU A 114 -15.48 13.29 1.02
N SER A 115 -14.57 12.45 0.53
CA SER A 115 -13.90 12.61 -0.77
C SER A 115 -14.67 11.93 -1.90
N THR A 116 -14.45 12.37 -3.14
CA THR A 116 -14.99 11.72 -4.35
C THR A 116 -14.09 10.58 -4.85
N ILE A 117 -13.20 10.07 -4.00
CA ILE A 117 -12.20 9.08 -4.38
C ILE A 117 -12.82 7.70 -4.31
N ASP A 118 -12.57 6.91 -5.35
CA ASP A 118 -13.07 5.55 -5.42
C ASP A 118 -12.35 4.65 -4.41
N VAL A 119 -13.13 4.13 -3.47
CA VAL A 119 -12.65 3.24 -2.41
C VAL A 119 -12.38 1.84 -2.96
N GLU A 120 -13.12 1.39 -3.98
CA GLU A 120 -12.89 0.09 -4.62
C GLU A 120 -11.51 0.07 -5.28
N ALA A 121 -11.16 1.13 -6.01
CA ALA A 121 -9.82 1.30 -6.58
C ALA A 121 -8.69 1.24 -5.53
N ILE A 122 -8.91 1.77 -4.32
CA ILE A 122 -7.92 1.69 -3.23
C ILE A 122 -7.78 0.23 -2.75
N VAL A 123 -8.89 -0.49 -2.62
CA VAL A 123 -8.90 -1.90 -2.23
C VAL A 123 -8.16 -2.74 -3.27
N ASP A 124 -8.43 -2.55 -4.55
CA ASP A 124 -7.78 -3.29 -5.63
C ASP A 124 -6.27 -3.00 -5.68
N CYS A 125 -5.87 -1.72 -5.56
CA CYS A 125 -4.46 -1.35 -5.43
C CYS A 125 -3.79 -2.03 -4.23
N THR A 126 -4.52 -2.15 -3.12
CA THR A 126 -4.01 -2.77 -1.89
C THR A 126 -3.83 -4.27 -2.08
N GLN A 127 -4.79 -4.94 -2.71
CA GLN A 127 -4.70 -6.38 -3.00
C GLN A 127 -3.51 -6.67 -3.92
N GLU A 128 -3.33 -5.90 -5.00
CA GLU A 128 -2.21 -6.08 -5.92
C GLU A 128 -0.86 -5.91 -5.21
N MET A 129 -0.71 -4.89 -4.34
CA MET A 129 0.51 -4.72 -3.55
C MET A 129 0.78 -5.88 -2.61
N ILE A 130 -0.26 -6.46 -2.00
CA ILE A 130 -0.13 -7.61 -1.11
C ILE A 130 0.26 -8.86 -1.89
N SER A 131 -0.39 -9.10 -3.03
CA SER A 131 -0.03 -10.19 -3.94
C SER A 131 1.41 -10.06 -4.44
N PHE A 132 1.85 -8.84 -4.74
CA PHE A 132 3.24 -8.57 -5.10
C PHE A 132 4.21 -8.93 -3.97
N TYR A 133 3.94 -8.51 -2.73
CA TYR A 133 4.81 -8.84 -1.60
C TYR A 133 4.88 -10.35 -1.31
N GLU A 134 3.76 -11.07 -1.46
CA GLU A 134 3.74 -12.54 -1.35
C GLU A 134 4.55 -13.21 -2.46
N ALA A 135 4.41 -12.75 -3.70
CA ALA A 135 5.19 -13.28 -4.82
C ALA A 135 6.69 -13.00 -4.66
N GLN A 136 7.04 -11.83 -4.11
CA GLN A 136 8.43 -11.45 -3.83
C GLN A 136 9.07 -12.34 -2.76
N GLU A 137 8.32 -12.75 -1.73
CA GLU A 137 8.81 -13.69 -0.70
C GLU A 137 9.22 -15.04 -1.30
N HIS A 138 8.49 -15.51 -2.30
CA HIS A 138 8.74 -16.79 -2.97
C HIS A 138 9.71 -16.68 -4.16
N TYR A 139 10.22 -15.48 -4.46
CA TYR A 139 11.11 -15.27 -5.60
C TYR A 139 12.46 -15.97 -5.41
N ASN A 140 12.84 -16.79 -6.39
CA ASN A 140 14.13 -17.48 -6.43
C ASN A 140 14.98 -16.97 -7.59
N GLU A 141 15.96 -16.11 -7.26
CA GLU A 141 16.87 -15.51 -8.25
C GLU A 141 17.66 -16.56 -9.04
N LYS A 142 18.16 -17.60 -8.35
CA LYS A 142 18.97 -18.65 -8.99
C LYS A 142 18.16 -19.40 -10.03
N LEU A 143 16.95 -19.85 -9.66
CA LEU A 143 16.06 -20.58 -10.57
C LEU A 143 15.68 -19.72 -11.77
N THR A 144 15.32 -18.45 -11.53
CA THR A 144 14.93 -17.50 -12.59
C THR A 144 16.08 -17.29 -13.59
N ARG A 145 17.29 -17.06 -13.07
CA ARG A 145 18.50 -16.89 -13.90
C ARG A 145 18.82 -18.14 -14.72
N GLU A 146 18.68 -19.33 -14.13
CA GLU A 146 18.89 -20.60 -14.84
C GLU A 146 17.88 -20.79 -15.98
N GLN A 147 16.60 -20.47 -15.75
CA GLN A 147 15.56 -20.55 -16.78
C GLN A 147 15.82 -19.59 -17.94
N ILE A 148 16.20 -18.33 -17.64
CA ILE A 148 16.55 -17.33 -18.67
C ILE A 148 17.75 -17.81 -19.49
N ASN A 149 18.82 -18.28 -18.83
CA ASN A 149 20.00 -18.80 -19.53
C ASN A 149 19.66 -20.00 -20.43
N ARG A 150 18.79 -20.90 -19.96
CA ARG A 150 18.34 -22.04 -20.76
C ARG A 150 17.56 -21.57 -21.99
N PHE A 151 16.70 -20.57 -21.84
CA PHE A 151 15.94 -19.98 -22.95
C PHE A 151 16.86 -19.35 -24.00
N ILE A 152 17.84 -18.54 -23.57
CA ILE A 152 18.82 -17.89 -24.45
C ILE A 152 19.60 -18.94 -25.26
N LYS A 153 20.13 -19.96 -24.59
CA LYS A 153 20.88 -21.05 -25.23
C LYS A 153 20.02 -21.87 -26.19
N ALA A 154 18.77 -22.18 -25.82
CA ALA A 154 17.86 -22.93 -26.67
C ALA A 154 17.49 -22.19 -27.96
N ARG A 155 17.53 -20.85 -27.94
CA ARG A 155 17.29 -19.98 -29.10
C ARG A 155 18.57 -19.59 -29.85
N GLY A 156 19.75 -19.99 -29.38
CA GLY A 156 21.03 -19.61 -29.97
C GLY A 156 21.30 -18.10 -29.93
N LEU A 157 20.72 -17.40 -28.94
CA LEU A 157 20.85 -15.94 -28.75
C LEU A 157 22.15 -15.57 -28.01
N ASP A 158 23.03 -16.54 -27.77
CA ASP A 158 24.32 -16.37 -27.10
C ASP A 158 25.47 -16.05 -28.08
N LYS A 159 25.19 -15.88 -29.37
CA LYS A 159 26.17 -15.58 -30.43
C LYS A 159 26.08 -14.15 -30.95
#